data_AF-A0A7S2BPH0-F1
#
_entry.id   AF-A0A7S2BPH0-F1
#
_cell.length_a   1.000
_cell.length_b   1.000
_cell.length_c   1.000
_cell.angle_alpha   90.00
_cell.angle_beta   90.00
_cell.angle_gamma   90.00
#
_symmetry.space_group_name_H-M   'P 1'
#
loop_
_entity.id
_entity.type
_entity.pdbx_description
1 polymer ?
#
loop_
_entity_poly.entity_id
_entity_poly.type
_entity_poly.pdbx_seq_one_letter_code
_entity_poly.pdbx_strand_id
1 'polypeptide(L)'
;GFEVLATDLNYVYAQFESFKKGYIDDVEFAIKPGTSSQAQEGLLLVRSSSRQGALDYGVNALRLNRIAEDLRSRGGWEAPAITGSSHPGYWGENCRGETVREKFPSYCTRR
;
A
#
# COMPACT_ATOMS: atom_id res chain seq x y z
N GLY A 1 7.58 -14.28 9.50
CA GLY A 1 7.28 -13.55 10.76
C GLY A 1 7.33 -12.06 10.52
N PHE A 2 6.94 -11.24 11.51
CA PHE A 2 7.07 -9.78 11.46
C PHE A 2 8.49 -9.34 11.80
N GLU A 3 8.99 -8.34 11.09
CA GLU A 3 10.32 -7.76 11.30
C GLU A 3 10.36 -6.29 10.85
N VAL A 4 11.04 -5.43 11.61
CA VAL A 4 11.40 -4.07 11.17
C VAL A 4 12.81 -4.14 10.59
N LEU A 5 12.93 -4.01 9.28
CA LEU A 5 14.21 -4.17 8.56
C LEU A 5 15.06 -2.90 8.56
N ALA A 6 14.43 -1.73 8.59
CA ALA A 6 15.13 -0.47 8.73
C ALA A 6 14.25 0.57 9.42
N THR A 7 14.89 1.38 10.24
CA THR A 7 14.27 2.53 10.89
C THR A 7 15.30 3.65 10.97
N ASP A 8 14.86 4.85 10.63
CA ASP A 8 15.59 6.10 10.78
C ASP A 8 14.58 7.22 11.09
N LEU A 9 15.04 8.45 11.33
CA LEU A 9 14.21 9.61 11.65
C LEU A 9 13.11 9.85 10.60
N ASN A 10 13.41 9.61 9.32
CA ASN A 10 12.52 9.93 8.20
C ASN A 10 12.07 8.70 7.42
N TYR A 11 12.36 7.50 7.90
CA TYR A 11 12.14 6.27 7.14
C TYR A 11 11.84 5.07 8.04
N VAL A 12 10.84 4.28 7.69
CA VAL A 12 10.54 3.01 8.35
C VAL A 12 10.24 1.96 7.29
N TYR A 13 10.85 0.79 7.41
CA TYR A 13 10.63 -0.37 6.57
C TYR A 13 10.33 -1.59 7.44
N ALA A 14 9.16 -2.20 7.22
CA ALA A 14 8.75 -3.42 7.89
C ALA A 14 8.35 -4.49 6.88
N GLN A 15 8.64 -5.74 7.23
CA GLN A 15 8.20 -6.91 6.48
C GLN A 15 7.41 -7.88 7.35
N PHE A 16 6.59 -8.69 6.68
CA PHE A 16 5.96 -9.86 7.22
C PHE A 16 6.14 -11.03 6.25
N GLU A 17 6.81 -12.08 6.71
CA GLU A 17 6.89 -13.33 5.96
C GLU A 17 5.75 -14.28 6.36
N SER A 18 5.00 -14.75 5.36
CA SER A 18 3.92 -15.73 5.53
C SER A 18 4.44 -17.15 5.79
N PHE A 19 3.86 -17.83 6.78
CA PHE A 19 4.33 -19.15 7.24
C PHE A 19 4.31 -20.25 6.17
N LYS A 20 3.24 -20.33 5.36
CA LYS A 20 3.03 -21.47 4.45
C LYS A 20 3.78 -21.39 3.12
N LYS A 21 4.08 -20.18 2.64
CA LYS A 21 4.58 -19.96 1.28
C LYS A 21 5.84 -19.10 1.22
N GLY A 22 6.31 -18.57 2.35
CA GLY A 22 7.49 -17.69 2.40
C GLY A 22 7.29 -16.38 1.65
N TYR A 23 6.06 -15.99 1.33
CA TYR A 23 5.82 -14.69 0.71
C TYR A 23 6.20 -13.58 1.69
N ILE A 24 7.00 -12.66 1.18
CA ILE A 24 7.33 -11.41 1.86
C ILE A 24 6.28 -10.36 1.47
N ASP A 25 5.60 -9.87 2.48
CA ASP A 25 4.69 -8.74 2.42
C ASP A 25 5.34 -7.58 3.13
N ASP A 26 5.59 -6.49 2.42
CA ASP A 26 6.43 -5.41 2.90
C ASP A 26 5.72 -4.05 2.79
N VAL A 27 6.12 -3.12 3.66
CA VAL A 27 5.66 -1.73 3.63
C VAL A 27 6.78 -0.80 4.05
N GLU A 28 6.95 0.27 3.27
CA GLU A 28 7.89 1.34 3.55
C GLU A 28 7.18 2.68 3.67
N PHE A 29 7.68 3.51 4.57
CA PHE A 29 7.26 4.88 4.78
C PHE A 29 8.48 5.77 4.71
N ALA A 30 8.41 6.85 3.93
CA ALA A 30 9.48 7.83 3.84
C ALA A 30 8.90 9.25 3.85
N ILE A 31 9.44 10.13 4.69
CA ILE A 31 9.18 11.56 4.53
C ILE A 31 9.85 12.02 3.25
N LYS A 32 9.16 12.84 2.43
CA LYS A 32 9.71 13.36 1.18
C LYS A 32 11.08 14.02 1.45
N PRO A 33 12.13 13.67 0.67
CA PRO A 33 13.43 14.30 0.82
C PRO A 33 13.35 15.83 0.75
N GLY A 34 14.05 16.50 1.65
CA GLY A 34 14.06 17.96 1.75
C GLY A 34 12.94 18.56 2.61
N THR A 35 12.05 17.75 3.19
CA THR A 35 11.12 18.24 4.22
C THR A 35 11.90 18.69 5.46
N SER A 36 11.69 19.94 5.87
CA SER A 36 12.27 20.51 7.09
C SER A 36 11.67 19.87 8.34
N SER A 37 12.46 19.70 9.40
CA SER A 37 11.98 19.26 10.72
C SER A 37 11.00 20.24 11.38
N GLN A 38 10.91 21.47 10.86
CA GLN A 38 10.00 22.53 11.31
C GLN A 38 8.76 22.66 10.40
N ALA A 39 8.61 21.81 9.38
CA ALA A 39 7.49 21.90 8.47
C ALA A 39 6.16 21.59 9.18
N GLN A 40 5.14 22.41 8.94
CA GLN A 40 3.79 22.19 9.46
C GLN A 40 2.95 21.29 8.54
N GLU A 41 3.40 21.09 7.32
CA GLU A 41 2.82 20.22 6.30
C GLU A 41 3.93 19.44 5.59
N GLY A 42 3.57 18.32 4.96
CA GLY A 42 4.56 17.49 4.30
C GLY A 42 3.93 16.39 3.46
N LEU A 43 4.79 15.62 2.80
CA LEU A 43 4.38 14.46 2.02
C LEU A 43 5.04 13.20 2.59
N LEU A 44 4.21 12.23 2.96
CA LEU A 44 4.64 10.88 3.30
C LEU A 44 4.53 10.01 2.04
N LEU A 45 5.66 9.47 1.61
CA LEU A 45 5.74 8.47 0.56
C LEU A 45 5.49 7.10 1.18
N VAL A 46 4.65 6.29 0.55
CA VAL A 46 4.34 4.94 1.02
C VAL A 46 4.53 3.96 -0.13
N ARG A 47 5.30 2.89 0.12
CA ARG A 47 5.47 1.76 -0.81
C ARG A 47 4.94 0.51 -0.14
N SER A 48 4.29 -0.35 -0.91
CA SER A 48 3.91 -1.69 -0.48
C SER A 48 4.32 -2.67 -1.57
N SER A 49 4.93 -3.79 -1.19
CA SER A 49 5.13 -4.94 -2.07
C SER A 49 4.63 -6.21 -1.41
N SER A 50 4.27 -7.15 -2.26
CA SER A 50 3.76 -8.45 -1.89
C SER A 50 4.09 -9.38 -3.05
N ARG A 51 4.62 -10.56 -2.74
CA ARG A 51 4.91 -11.61 -3.74
C ARG A 51 5.76 -11.09 -4.90
N GLN A 52 6.93 -10.51 -4.59
CA GLN A 52 7.88 -10.07 -5.62
C GLN A 52 8.08 -11.17 -6.67
N GLY A 53 7.78 -10.85 -7.94
CA GLY A 53 7.83 -11.79 -9.06
C GLY A 53 6.54 -12.59 -9.37
N ALA A 54 5.43 -12.34 -8.67
CA ALA A 54 4.13 -12.97 -8.92
C ALA A 54 2.95 -11.99 -8.76
N LEU A 55 1.76 -12.39 -9.22
CA LEU A 55 0.53 -11.60 -8.99
C LEU A 55 0.21 -11.53 -7.49
N ASP A 56 -0.02 -10.31 -7.00
CA ASP A 56 -0.32 -10.03 -5.60
C ASP A 56 -1.82 -10.15 -5.26
N TYR A 57 -2.68 -10.35 -6.27
CA TYR A 57 -4.14 -10.46 -6.12
C TYR A 57 -4.76 -9.24 -5.42
N GLY A 58 -4.23 -8.05 -5.68
CA GLY A 58 -4.75 -6.79 -5.13
C GLY A 58 -4.35 -6.50 -3.69
N VAL A 59 -3.55 -7.36 -3.05
CA VAL A 59 -3.19 -7.23 -1.63
C VAL A 59 -2.46 -5.93 -1.35
N ASN A 60 -1.57 -5.47 -2.25
CA ASN A 60 -0.86 -4.20 -2.04
C ASN A 60 -1.81 -3.00 -2.01
N ALA A 61 -2.72 -2.89 -2.99
CA ALA A 61 -3.66 -1.78 -3.02
C ALA A 61 -4.62 -1.80 -1.83
N LEU A 62 -5.06 -2.98 -1.37
CA LEU A 62 -5.89 -3.09 -0.17
C LEU A 62 -5.17 -2.61 1.09
N ARG A 63 -3.90 -2.97 1.26
CA ARG A 63 -3.07 -2.49 2.37
C ARG A 63 -2.92 -0.97 2.34
N LEU A 64 -2.54 -0.42 1.19
CA LEU A 64 -2.38 1.02 1.02
C LEU A 64 -3.70 1.78 1.22
N ASN A 65 -4.82 1.23 0.75
CA ASN A 65 -6.14 1.82 0.96
C ASN A 65 -6.55 1.82 2.43
N ARG A 66 -6.23 0.75 3.16
CA ARG A 66 -6.49 0.70 4.61
C ARG A 66 -5.67 1.75 5.35
N ILE A 67 -4.38 1.86 5.04
CA ILE A 67 -3.50 2.91 5.62
C ILE A 67 -4.06 4.30 5.30
N ALA A 68 -4.44 4.55 4.05
CA ALA A 68 -5.00 5.83 3.64
C ALA A 68 -6.33 6.14 4.37
N GLU A 69 -7.21 5.16 4.54
CA GLU A 69 -8.44 5.29 5.32
C GLU A 69 -8.17 5.63 6.79
N ASP A 70 -7.27 4.88 7.43
CA ASP A 70 -6.89 5.10 8.82
C ASP A 70 -6.27 6.50 9.01
N LEU A 71 -5.43 6.97 8.08
CA LEU A 71 -4.86 8.33 8.10
C LEU A 71 -5.94 9.40 7.94
N ARG A 72 -6.85 9.26 6.96
CA ARG A 72 -7.96 10.21 6.77
C ARG A 72 -8.85 10.27 8.02
N SER A 73 -9.12 9.14 8.66
CA SER A 73 -9.96 9.06 9.87
C SER A 73 -9.37 9.81 11.07
N ARG A 74 -8.05 9.97 11.12
CA ARG A 74 -7.33 10.70 12.17
C ARG A 74 -7.35 12.22 11.95
N GLY A 75 -7.76 12.68 10.77
CA GLY A 75 -7.77 14.09 10.38
C GLY A 75 -6.38 14.65 10.04
N GLY A 76 -6.34 15.72 9.24
CA GLY A 76 -5.09 16.37 8.82
C GLY A 76 -4.31 15.64 7.71
N TRP A 77 -4.89 14.57 7.12
CA TRP A 77 -4.28 13.82 6.03
C TRP A 77 -5.15 13.83 4.77
N GLU A 78 -4.54 14.22 3.67
CA GLU A 78 -5.05 13.94 2.33
C GLU A 78 -4.37 12.68 1.79
N ALA A 79 -5.12 11.58 1.70
CA ALA A 79 -4.61 10.32 1.19
C ALA A 79 -5.68 9.69 0.29
N PRO A 80 -5.64 9.85 -1.04
CA PRO A 80 -6.67 9.31 -1.93
C PRO A 80 -6.61 7.77 -2.00
N ALA A 81 -7.75 7.13 -2.27
CA ALA A 81 -7.80 5.69 -2.47
C ALA A 81 -7.23 5.28 -3.85
N ILE A 82 -6.54 4.15 -3.87
CA ILE A 82 -6.12 3.40 -5.05
C ILE A 82 -7.31 2.60 -5.56
N THR A 83 -7.84 2.96 -6.72
CA THR A 83 -9.05 2.39 -7.33
C THR A 83 -8.76 2.02 -8.78
N GLY A 84 -9.67 1.26 -9.41
CA GLY A 84 -9.59 0.97 -10.84
C GLY A 84 -9.52 2.23 -11.72
N SER A 85 -10.05 3.36 -11.26
CA SER A 85 -9.96 4.63 -11.99
C SER A 85 -8.62 5.35 -11.81
N SER A 86 -8.04 5.34 -10.60
CA SER A 86 -6.74 6.00 -10.37
C SER A 86 -5.56 5.14 -10.83
N HIS A 87 -5.71 3.81 -10.82
CA HIS A 87 -4.66 2.84 -11.15
C HIS A 87 -5.17 1.73 -12.10
N PRO A 88 -5.58 2.07 -13.33
CA PRO A 88 -6.24 1.14 -14.24
C PRO A 88 -5.36 -0.03 -14.68
N GLY A 89 -4.04 0.16 -14.80
CA GLY A 89 -3.11 -0.94 -15.12
C GLY A 89 -3.04 -1.99 -14.02
N TYR A 90 -2.77 -1.55 -12.79
CA TYR A 90 -2.68 -2.43 -11.62
C TYR A 90 -3.96 -3.24 -11.39
N TRP A 91 -5.12 -2.56 -11.35
CA TRP A 91 -6.40 -3.24 -11.18
C TRP A 91 -6.81 -4.00 -12.44
N GLY A 92 -6.41 -3.56 -13.63
CA GLY A 92 -6.63 -4.27 -14.89
C GLY A 92 -5.94 -5.63 -14.95
N GLU A 93 -4.78 -5.79 -14.29
CA GLU A 93 -4.08 -7.07 -14.12
C GLU A 93 -4.68 -7.90 -12.99
N ASN A 94 -4.89 -7.30 -11.82
CA ASN A 94 -5.38 -8.00 -10.64
C ASN A 94 -6.86 -8.42 -10.74
N CYS A 95 -7.69 -7.66 -11.44
CA CYS A 95 -9.10 -7.98 -11.67
C CYS A 95 -9.31 -8.85 -12.93
N ARG A 96 -8.30 -9.56 -13.46
CA ARG A 96 -8.53 -10.53 -14.55
C ARG A 96 -9.12 -11.85 -14.06
N GLY A 97 -8.74 -12.28 -12.85
CA GLY A 97 -9.28 -13.48 -12.22
C GLY A 97 -10.53 -13.21 -11.39
N GLU A 98 -11.37 -14.23 -11.22
CA GLU A 98 -12.60 -14.17 -10.42
C GLU A 98 -12.29 -13.82 -8.96
N THR A 99 -11.21 -14.36 -8.39
CA THR A 99 -10.85 -14.19 -6.97
C THR A 99 -10.81 -12.75 -6.46
N VAL A 100 -10.25 -11.80 -7.23
CA VAL A 100 -10.17 -10.39 -6.79
C VAL A 100 -11.49 -9.67 -7.02
N ARG A 101 -12.17 -9.95 -8.13
CA ARG A 101 -13.48 -9.37 -8.44
C ARG A 101 -14.55 -9.81 -7.45
N GLU A 102 -14.54 -11.07 -7.03
CA GLU A 102 -15.49 -11.63 -6.07
C GLU A 102 -15.26 -11.07 -4.67
N LYS A 103 -13.99 -11.01 -4.24
CA LYS A 103 -13.65 -10.57 -2.88
C LYS A 103 -13.68 -9.05 -2.71
N PHE A 104 -13.36 -8.31 -3.78
CA PHE A 104 -13.15 -6.86 -3.74
C PHE A 104 -13.84 -6.15 -4.92
N PRO A 105 -15.15 -6.36 -5.13
CA PRO A 105 -15.87 -5.92 -6.32
C PRO A 105 -15.84 -4.40 -6.51
N SER A 106 -15.86 -3.63 -5.41
CA SER A 106 -15.81 -2.17 -5.42
C SER A 106 -14.54 -1.58 -6.03
N TYR A 107 -13.43 -2.34 -6.03
CA TYR A 107 -12.16 -1.88 -6.61
C TYR A 107 -11.99 -2.27 -8.08
N CYS A 108 -12.78 -3.24 -8.56
CA CYS A 108 -12.73 -3.76 -9.92
C CYS A 108 -13.80 -3.16 -10.86
N THR A 109 -14.49 -2.10 -10.44
CA THR A 109 -15.51 -1.43 -11.27
C THR A 109 -14.85 -0.83 -12.53
N ARG A 110 -15.12 -1.42 -13.69
CA ARG A 110 -14.83 -0.78 -14.98
C ARG A 110 -15.81 0.38 -15.14
N ARG A 111 -15.31 1.54 -15.56
CA ARG A 111 -16.17 2.51 -16.25
C ARG A 111 -16.54 1.95 -17.61
#